data_AF-A0A534QLG8-F1
#
_entry.id   AF-A0A534QLG8-F1
#
_cell.length_a   1.000
_cell.length_b   1.000
_cell.length_c   1.000
_cell.angle_alpha   90.00
_cell.angle_beta   90.00
_cell.angle_gamma   90.00
#
_symmetry.space_group_name_H-M   'P 1'
#
loop_
_entity.id
_entity.type
_entity.pdbx_description
1 polymer ?
#
loop_
_entity_poly.entity_id
_entity_poly.type
_entity_poly.pdbx_seq_one_letter_code
_entity_poly.pdbx_strand_id
1 'polypeptide(L)'
;MRELAITAEARRRGVAAVEVLAARVDGRLAYRGALLTAEIAGAETLLDALRAAGSAAARRALAVSAATAVATLHAAGVSHADLNLTNILVHPAPAGAAAALVDFDRARLSDGPLRRAARRRNLRRLARSLAKLDPRGALAGPDDARAFRAAYDAAGGEPCGC
;
A
#
# COMPACT_ATOMS: atom_id res chain seq x y z
N MET A 1 -8.84 -18.51 3.08
CA MET A 1 -10.19 -17.94 3.36
C MET A 1 -10.14 -16.61 4.10
N ARG A 2 -9.39 -16.49 5.21
CA ARG A 2 -9.32 -15.23 5.99
C ARG A 2 -8.78 -14.03 5.21
N GLU A 3 -7.72 -14.21 4.43
CA GLU A 3 -7.12 -13.15 3.63
C GLU A 3 -8.10 -12.60 2.58
N LEU A 4 -8.71 -13.48 1.76
CA LEU A 4 -9.75 -13.11 0.79
C LEU A 4 -10.86 -12.27 1.42
N ALA A 5 -11.38 -12.71 2.58
CA ALA A 5 -12.46 -11.99 3.28
C ALA A 5 -12.00 -10.60 3.75
N ILE A 6 -10.75 -10.47 4.21
CA ILE A 6 -10.19 -9.17 4.61
C ILE A 6 -9.97 -8.26 3.40
N THR A 7 -9.44 -8.77 2.28
CA THR A 7 -9.24 -7.97 1.07
C THR A 7 -10.58 -7.50 0.50
N ALA A 8 -11.58 -8.39 0.44
CA ALA A 8 -12.93 -8.04 -0.01
C ALA A 8 -13.58 -6.99 0.89
N GLU A 9 -13.48 -7.15 2.21
CA GLU A 9 -14.00 -6.17 3.18
C GLU A 9 -13.25 -4.84 3.12
N ALA A 10 -11.93 -4.84 2.94
CA ALA A 10 -11.15 -3.63 2.73
C ALA A 10 -11.60 -2.88 1.47
N ARG A 11 -11.80 -3.58 0.34
CA ARG A 11 -12.35 -2.99 -0.89
C ARG A 11 -13.75 -2.41 -0.67
N ARG A 12 -14.62 -3.12 0.04
CA ARG A 12 -15.96 -2.64 0.39
C ARG A 12 -15.93 -1.33 1.20
N ARG A 13 -14.89 -1.13 2.01
CA ARG A 13 -14.64 0.11 2.76
C ARG A 13 -13.91 1.20 1.95
N GLY A 14 -13.75 1.00 0.65
CA GLY A 14 -13.12 1.97 -0.25
C GLY A 14 -11.59 1.93 -0.29
N VAL A 15 -10.95 0.91 0.32
CA VAL A 15 -9.50 0.74 0.17
C VAL A 15 -9.18 0.42 -1.29
N ALA A 16 -8.23 1.15 -1.87
CA ALA A 16 -7.61 0.82 -3.14
C ALA A 16 -6.74 -0.44 -2.94
N ALA A 17 -7.37 -1.61 -2.89
CA ALA A 17 -6.72 -2.91 -2.83
C ALA A 17 -6.96 -3.63 -4.16
N VAL A 18 -6.04 -4.51 -4.61
CA VAL A 18 -6.31 -5.32 -5.80
C VAL A 18 -7.55 -6.19 -5.61
N GLU A 19 -8.31 -6.35 -6.69
CA GLU A 19 -9.43 -7.28 -6.68
C GLU A 19 -8.92 -8.70 -6.59
N VAL A 20 -9.53 -9.53 -5.74
CA VAL A 20 -9.23 -10.95 -5.68
C VAL A 20 -10.29 -11.68 -6.48
N LEU A 21 -9.89 -12.31 -7.59
CA LEU A 21 -10.80 -13.00 -8.51
C LEU A 21 -11.15 -14.41 -8.02
N ALA A 22 -10.21 -15.10 -7.37
CA ALA A 22 -10.47 -16.41 -6.78
C ALA A 22 -9.43 -16.76 -5.70
N ALA A 23 -9.84 -17.56 -4.72
CA ALA A 23 -8.92 -18.27 -3.83
C ALA A 23 -9.23 -19.76 -3.91
N ARG A 24 -8.27 -20.58 -4.33
CA ARG A 24 -8.41 -22.04 -4.29
C ARG A 24 -7.74 -22.57 -3.03
N VAL A 25 -8.45 -23.42 -2.29
CA VAL A 25 -7.94 -24.12 -1.10
C VAL A 25 -8.06 -25.62 -1.35
N ASP A 26 -6.93 -26.33 -1.41
CA ASP A 26 -6.90 -27.80 -1.48
C ASP A 26 -6.27 -28.39 -0.20
N GLY A 27 -6.94 -29.39 0.39
CA GLY A 27 -6.39 -30.29 1.43
C GLY A 27 -7.00 -30.19 2.85
N ARG A 28 -7.02 -31.32 3.58
CA ARG A 28 -7.40 -31.42 5.02
C ARG A 28 -6.20 -31.45 5.99
N LEU A 29 -4.99 -31.83 5.54
CA LEU A 29 -3.78 -31.96 6.39
C LEU A 29 -2.54 -31.19 5.89
N ALA A 30 -2.47 -30.80 4.63
CA ALA A 30 -1.42 -29.93 4.09
C ALA A 30 -2.09 -28.79 3.31
N TYR A 31 -1.99 -27.58 3.85
CA TYR A 31 -2.65 -26.38 3.34
C TYR A 31 -1.86 -25.79 2.17
N ARG A 32 -2.43 -25.83 0.95
CA ARG A 32 -1.87 -25.12 -0.22
C ARG A 32 -2.96 -24.20 -0.78
N GLY A 33 -2.79 -22.90 -0.56
CA GLY A 33 -3.69 -21.87 -1.10
C GLY A 33 -3.03 -21.16 -2.28
N ALA A 34 -3.78 -20.94 -3.37
CA ALA A 34 -3.40 -20.02 -4.44
C ALA A 34 -4.40 -18.86 -4.47
N LEU A 35 -3.89 -17.63 -4.40
CA LEU A 35 -4.67 -16.39 -4.51
C LEU A 35 -4.50 -15.86 -5.94
N LEU A 36 -5.58 -15.80 -6.70
CA LEU A 36 -5.63 -15.17 -8.02
C LEU A 36 -6.19 -13.75 -7.84
N THR A 37 -5.34 -12.75 -8.01
CA THR A 37 -5.72 -11.34 -8.05
C THR A 37 -6.00 -10.90 -9.47
N ALA A 38 -6.94 -9.97 -9.68
CA ALA A 38 -7.11 -9.31 -10.97
C ALA A 38 -5.82 -8.58 -11.31
N GLU A 39 -5.32 -8.81 -12.51
CA GLU A 39 -4.21 -8.05 -13.05
C GLU A 39 -4.68 -6.61 -13.30
N ILE A 40 -3.99 -5.63 -12.72
CA ILE A 40 -4.18 -4.23 -13.06
C ILE A 40 -3.26 -3.96 -14.26
N ALA A 41 -3.86 -3.65 -15.42
CA ALA A 41 -3.11 -3.42 -16.64
C ALA A 41 -2.06 -2.31 -16.46
N GLY A 42 -0.81 -2.63 -16.81
CA GLY A 42 0.32 -1.70 -16.67
C GLY A 42 0.72 -1.40 -15.23
N ALA A 43 0.29 -2.21 -14.26
CA ALA A 43 0.73 -2.06 -12.89
C ALA A 43 2.15 -2.60 -12.68
N GLU A 44 2.92 -1.84 -11.91
CA GLU A 44 4.23 -2.24 -11.43
C GLU A 44 4.34 -1.96 -9.93
N THR A 45 5.33 -2.54 -9.25
CA THR A 45 5.54 -2.23 -7.84
C THR A 45 6.01 -0.78 -7.69
N LEU A 46 5.69 -0.13 -6.56
CA LEU A 46 6.19 1.20 -6.25
C LEU A 46 7.73 1.24 -6.25
N LEU A 47 8.38 0.13 -5.86
CA LEU A 47 9.83 -0.01 -5.96
C LEU A 47 10.33 0.11 -7.40
N ASP A 48 9.71 -0.62 -8.34
CA ASP A 48 10.13 -0.63 -9.74
C ASP A 48 9.82 0.70 -10.43
N ALA A 49 8.67 1.30 -10.10
CA ALA A 49 8.33 2.65 -10.57
C ALA A 49 9.32 3.71 -10.08
N LEU A 50 9.76 3.64 -8.81
CA LEU A 50 10.79 4.54 -8.28
C LEU A 50 12.14 4.37 -8.98
N ARG A 51 12.50 3.14 -9.36
CA ARG A 51 13.71 2.86 -10.16
C ARG A 51 13.61 3.40 -11.58
N ALA A 52 12.43 3.32 -12.18
CA ALA A 52 12.16 3.82 -13.53
C ALA A 52 11.93 5.34 -13.59
N ALA A 53 11.70 5.99 -12.44
CA ALA A 53 11.38 7.40 -12.38
C ALA A 53 12.54 8.30 -12.85
N GLY A 54 12.48 8.74 -14.10
CA GLY A 54 13.48 9.62 -14.72
C GLY A 54 13.50 11.07 -14.24
N SER A 55 12.61 11.47 -13.32
CA SER A 55 12.56 12.85 -12.81
C SER A 55 12.08 12.94 -11.36
N ALA A 56 12.45 14.04 -10.69
CA ALA A 56 11.95 14.35 -9.35
C ALA A 56 10.43 14.59 -9.31
N ALA A 57 9.84 15.10 -10.40
CA ALA A 57 8.39 15.26 -10.49
C ALA A 57 7.68 13.90 -10.52
N ALA A 58 8.21 12.94 -11.27
CA ALA A 58 7.67 11.58 -11.33
C ALA A 58 7.75 10.89 -9.95
N ARG A 59 8.89 10.97 -9.26
CA ARG A 59 9.04 10.42 -7.90
C ARG A 59 8.06 11.03 -6.90
N ARG A 60 7.87 12.35 -6.94
CA ARG A 60 6.87 13.02 -6.09
C ARG A 60 5.44 12.57 -6.39
N ALA A 61 5.09 12.38 -7.67
CA ALA A 61 3.78 11.86 -8.04
C ALA A 61 3.56 10.45 -7.46
N LEU A 62 4.55 9.55 -7.58
CA LEU A 62 4.50 8.21 -6.99
C LEU A 62 4.34 8.26 -5.46
N ALA A 63 5.07 9.17 -4.79
CA ALA A 63 4.96 9.38 -3.36
C ALA A 63 3.55 9.84 -2.94
N VAL A 64 2.94 10.74 -3.71
CA VAL A 64 1.56 11.19 -3.48
C VAL A 64 0.56 10.04 -3.67
N SER A 65 0.64 9.28 -4.75
CA SER A 65 -0.28 8.16 -5.01
C SER A 65 -0.19 7.10 -3.91
N ALA A 66 1.02 6.74 -3.47
CA ALA A 66 1.24 5.82 -2.37
C ALA A 66 0.68 6.36 -1.05
N ALA A 67 0.90 7.64 -0.75
CA ALA A 67 0.37 8.29 0.45
C ALA A 67 -1.16 8.26 0.50
N THR A 68 -1.83 8.57 -0.62
CA THR A 68 -3.28 8.51 -0.73
C THR A 68 -3.80 7.11 -0.46
N ALA A 69 -3.24 6.08 -1.10
CA ALA A 69 -3.67 4.69 -0.86
C ALA A 69 -3.50 4.25 0.61
N VAL A 70 -2.37 4.62 1.23
CA VAL A 70 -2.11 4.30 2.65
C VAL A 70 -3.02 5.09 3.60
N ALA A 71 -3.33 6.35 3.28
CA ALA A 71 -4.28 7.14 4.05
C ALA A 71 -5.69 6.53 3.99
N THR A 72 -6.16 6.15 2.80
CA THR A 72 -7.45 5.48 2.62
C THR A 72 -7.52 4.16 3.37
N LEU A 73 -6.45 3.34 3.32
CA LEU A 73 -6.33 2.11 4.12
C LEU A 73 -6.52 2.39 5.62
N HIS A 74 -5.84 3.41 6.15
CA HIS A 74 -5.93 3.76 7.56
C HIS A 74 -7.27 4.40 7.94
N ALA A 75 -7.89 5.17 7.06
CA ALA A 75 -9.23 5.73 7.26
C ALA A 75 -10.29 4.62 7.32
N ALA A 76 -10.14 3.57 6.51
CA ALA A 76 -11.00 2.38 6.50
C ALA A 76 -10.79 1.43 7.70
N GLY A 77 -9.88 1.76 8.63
CA GLY A 77 -9.62 0.94 9.81
C GLY A 77 -8.80 -0.32 9.53
N VAL A 78 -8.03 -0.35 8.43
CA VAL A 78 -7.26 -1.54 8.05
C VAL A 78 -5.80 -1.37 8.43
N SER A 79 -5.26 -2.30 9.21
CA SER A 79 -3.82 -2.41 9.43
C SER A 79 -3.23 -3.49 8.53
N HIS A 80 -2.34 -3.09 7.64
CA HIS A 80 -1.65 -3.98 6.72
C HIS A 80 -0.38 -4.53 7.37
N ALA A 81 -0.34 -5.83 7.67
CA ALA A 81 0.72 -6.39 8.52
C ALA A 81 2.10 -6.29 7.86
N ASP A 82 2.15 -6.35 6.52
CA ASP A 82 3.38 -6.27 5.74
C ASP A 82 3.40 -5.10 4.73
N LEU A 83 2.99 -3.91 5.17
CA LEU A 83 3.07 -2.72 4.31
C LEU A 83 4.53 -2.38 3.96
N ASN A 84 4.89 -2.53 2.69
CA ASN A 84 6.23 -2.29 2.14
C ASN A 84 6.14 -1.81 0.68
N LEU A 85 7.26 -1.38 0.09
CA LEU A 85 7.28 -0.85 -1.30
C LEU A 85 6.86 -1.85 -2.38
N THR A 86 7.04 -3.16 -2.17
CA THR A 86 6.66 -4.19 -3.15
C THR A 86 5.18 -4.55 -3.06
N ASN A 87 4.54 -4.26 -1.93
CA ASN A 87 3.11 -4.48 -1.68
C ASN A 87 2.24 -3.25 -2.00
N ILE A 88 2.83 -2.25 -2.63
CA ILE A 88 2.13 -1.13 -3.25
C ILE A 88 2.35 -1.25 -4.75
N LEU A 89 1.27 -1.41 -5.50
CA LEU A 89 1.29 -1.34 -6.95
C LEU A 89 0.92 0.07 -7.39
N VAL A 90 1.59 0.58 -8.42
CA VAL A 90 1.22 1.81 -9.10
C VAL A 90 0.81 1.50 -10.53
N HIS A 91 -0.18 2.21 -11.03
CA HIS A 91 -0.71 1.98 -12.37
C HIS A 91 -1.21 3.27 -13.02
N PRO A 92 -1.31 3.32 -14.36
CA PRO A 92 -1.92 4.43 -15.07
C PRO A 92 -3.38 4.67 -14.63
N ALA A 93 -3.77 5.92 -14.54
CA ALA A 93 -5.12 6.39 -14.24
C ALA A 93 -5.40 7.71 -15.00
N PRO A 94 -6.68 8.10 -15.19
CA PRO A 94 -7.02 9.33 -15.92
C PRO A 94 -6.38 10.61 -15.33
N ALA A 95 -6.14 10.64 -14.01
CA ALA A 95 -5.49 11.75 -13.31
C ALA A 95 -3.97 11.55 -13.10
N GLY A 96 -3.32 10.65 -13.85
CA GLY A 96 -1.89 10.34 -13.75
C GLY A 96 -1.63 8.91 -13.29
N ALA A 97 -0.98 8.74 -12.13
CA ALA A 97 -0.75 7.42 -11.54
C ALA A 97 -1.63 7.23 -10.30
N ALA A 98 -2.26 6.07 -10.16
CA ALA A 98 -2.93 5.65 -8.94
C ALA A 98 -2.17 4.51 -8.28
N ALA A 99 -2.41 4.29 -6.98
CA ALA A 99 -1.79 3.20 -6.24
C ALA A 99 -2.84 2.25 -5.67
N ALA A 100 -2.52 0.96 -5.68
CA ALA A 100 -3.30 -0.10 -5.07
C ALA A 100 -2.42 -0.93 -4.12
N LEU A 101 -3.02 -1.48 -3.07
CA LEU A 101 -2.37 -2.32 -2.07
C LEU A 101 -2.61 -3.79 -2.38
N VAL A 102 -1.61 -4.63 -2.11
CA VAL A 102 -1.65 -6.09 -2.30
C VAL A 102 -1.12 -6.81 -1.08
N ASP A 103 -1.37 -8.13 -1.01
CA ASP A 103 -0.90 -9.00 0.07
C ASP A 103 -1.43 -8.57 1.46
N PHE A 104 -2.74 -8.76 1.64
CA PHE A 104 -3.40 -8.49 2.91
C PHE A 104 -3.25 -9.64 3.91
N ASP A 105 -2.25 -10.52 3.74
CA ASP A 105 -2.02 -11.58 4.71
C ASP A 105 -1.79 -10.97 6.11
N ARG A 106 -2.47 -11.56 7.09
CA ARG A 106 -2.46 -11.12 8.49
C ARG A 106 -2.93 -9.67 8.71
N ALA A 107 -3.56 -9.03 7.73
CA ALA A 107 -4.19 -7.74 7.94
C ALA A 107 -5.26 -7.83 9.04
N ARG A 108 -5.53 -6.68 9.68
CA ARG A 108 -6.49 -6.55 10.78
C ARG A 108 -7.43 -5.40 10.51
N LEU A 109 -8.71 -5.63 10.75
CA LEU A 109 -9.77 -4.63 10.63
C LEU A 109 -10.11 -4.07 12.02
N SER A 110 -10.46 -2.78 12.07
CA SER A 110 -11.11 -2.12 13.19
C SER A 110 -12.46 -1.54 12.77
N ASP A 111 -13.36 -1.29 13.72
CA ASP A 111 -14.72 -0.78 13.45
C ASP A 111 -14.77 0.71 13.05
N GLY A 112 -13.63 1.39 13.13
CA GLY A 112 -13.46 2.77 12.67
C GLY A 112 -12.02 3.04 12.24
N PRO A 113 -11.66 4.31 12.01
CA PRO A 113 -10.33 4.69 11.56
C PRO A 113 -9.21 4.09 12.42
N LEU A 114 -8.14 3.67 11.77
CA LEU A 114 -7.07 2.93 12.42
C LEU A 114 -6.41 3.78 13.51
N ARG A 115 -6.22 3.22 14.70
CA ARG A 115 -5.59 3.93 15.84
C ARG A 115 -4.19 4.42 15.49
N ARG A 116 -3.81 5.59 16.03
CA ARG A 116 -2.51 6.25 15.79
C ARG A 116 -1.30 5.30 15.93
N ALA A 117 -1.27 4.45 16.97
CA ALA A 117 -0.20 3.48 17.16
C ALA A 117 -0.07 2.44 16.03
N ALA A 118 -1.19 1.98 15.47
CA ALA A 118 -1.20 1.05 14.35
C ALA A 118 -0.83 1.74 13.02
N ARG A 119 -1.31 2.97 12.79
CA ARG A 119 -0.85 3.82 11.66
C ARG A 119 0.67 3.98 11.68
N ARG A 120 1.25 4.36 12.83
CA ARG A 120 2.70 4.49 13.00
C ARG A 120 3.46 3.21 12.69
N ARG A 121 2.93 2.05 13.09
CA ARG A 121 3.57 0.76 12.79
C ARG A 121 3.61 0.48 11.29
N ASN A 122 2.52 0.75 10.56
CA ASN A 122 2.47 0.60 9.10
C ASN A 122 3.44 1.56 8.41
N LEU A 123 3.41 2.84 8.76
CA LEU A 123 4.34 3.84 8.20
C LEU A 123 5.81 3.51 8.49
N ARG A 124 6.14 3.03 9.70
CA ARG A 124 7.50 2.58 10.02
C ARG A 124 7.94 1.36 9.22
N ARG A 125 7.02 0.44 8.91
CA ARG A 125 7.33 -0.72 8.05
C ARG A 125 7.66 -0.26 6.62
N LEU A 126 6.83 0.63 6.07
CA LEU A 126 7.06 1.22 4.76
C LEU A 126 8.41 1.96 4.70
N ALA A 127 8.67 2.84 5.67
CA ALA A 127 9.93 3.58 5.76
C ALA A 127 11.16 2.66 5.89
N ARG A 128 11.07 1.59 6.70
CA ARG A 128 12.15 0.60 6.80
C ARG A 128 12.35 -0.18 5.51
N SER A 129 11.28 -0.49 4.77
CA SER A 129 11.41 -1.15 3.47
C SER A 129 12.14 -0.27 2.46
N LEU A 130 11.84 1.04 2.43
CA LEU A 130 12.58 2.00 1.63
C LEU A 130 14.06 2.06 2.05
N ALA A 131 14.35 2.23 3.34
CA ALA A 131 15.74 2.28 3.82
C ALA A 131 16.54 1.00 3.50
N LYS A 132 15.88 -0.17 3.50
CA LYS A 132 16.51 -1.45 3.13
C LYS A 132 16.79 -1.56 1.63
N LEU A 133 15.86 -1.08 0.80
CA LEU A 133 15.92 -1.20 -0.66
C LEU A 133 16.69 -0.04 -1.32
N ASP A 134 16.84 1.07 -0.60
CA ASP A 134 17.54 2.28 -1.01
C ASP A 134 18.57 2.73 0.05
N PRO A 135 19.60 1.92 0.35
CA PRO A 135 20.58 2.24 1.38
C PRO A 135 21.43 3.47 1.02
N ARG A 136 21.42 3.91 -0.24
CA ARG A 136 22.17 5.08 -0.74
C ARG A 136 21.30 6.32 -0.95
N GLY A 137 19.98 6.24 -0.74
CA GLY A 137 19.06 7.37 -0.93
C GLY A 137 18.90 7.81 -2.38
N ALA A 138 19.08 6.90 -3.34
CA ALA A 138 19.00 7.17 -4.77
C ALA A 138 17.59 7.04 -5.33
N LEU A 139 16.72 6.26 -4.70
CA LEU A 139 15.34 6.00 -5.17
C LEU A 139 14.35 7.02 -4.66
N ALA A 140 14.50 7.52 -3.43
CA ALA A 140 13.62 8.56 -2.89
C ALA A 140 14.36 9.48 -1.91
N GLY A 141 14.16 10.79 -2.08
CA GLY A 141 14.80 11.82 -1.29
C GLY A 141 13.88 12.50 -0.26
N PRO A 142 14.41 13.51 0.47
CA PRO A 142 13.65 14.26 1.46
C PRO A 142 12.40 14.97 0.90
N ASP A 143 12.45 15.44 -0.35
CA ASP A 143 11.29 16.05 -1.02
C ASP A 143 10.17 15.05 -1.30
N ASP A 144 10.53 13.82 -1.68
CA ASP A 144 9.56 12.74 -1.93
C ASP A 144 8.89 12.34 -0.61
N ALA A 145 9.66 12.28 0.48
CA ALA A 145 9.14 12.03 1.83
C ALA A 145 8.23 13.17 2.34
N ARG A 146 8.55 14.44 2.00
CA ARG A 146 7.68 15.59 2.29
C ARG A 146 6.37 15.51 1.50
N ALA A 147 6.45 15.21 0.21
CA ALA A 147 5.27 15.04 -0.65
C ALA A 147 4.37 13.92 -0.15
N PHE A 148 4.95 12.77 0.22
CA PHE A 148 4.22 11.67 0.84
C PHE A 148 3.46 12.13 2.09
N ARG A 149 4.14 12.81 3.01
CA ARG A 149 3.55 13.25 4.27
C ARG A 149 2.40 14.24 4.06
N ALA A 150 2.62 15.25 3.22
CA ALA A 150 1.60 16.25 2.92
C ALA A 150 0.35 15.62 2.30
N ALA A 151 0.51 14.70 1.35
CA ALA A 151 -0.61 13.98 0.73
C ALA A 151 -1.32 13.04 1.72
N TYR A 152 -0.57 12.34 2.58
CA TYR A 152 -1.12 11.45 3.59
C TYR A 152 -1.97 12.23 4.61
N ASP A 153 -1.48 13.38 5.06
CA ASP A 153 -2.18 14.25 6.02
C ASP A 153 -3.45 14.85 5.37
N ALA A 154 -3.35 15.35 4.14
CA ALA A 154 -4.48 15.91 3.38
C ALA A 154 -5.61 14.88 3.13
N ALA A 155 -5.27 13.60 3.00
CA ALA A 155 -6.23 12.51 2.83
C ALA A 155 -6.84 11.99 4.16
N GLY A 156 -6.66 12.69 5.28
CA GLY A 156 -7.21 12.31 6.60
C GLY A 156 -6.33 11.33 7.39
N GLY A 157 -5.12 11.07 6.90
CA GLY A 157 -4.09 10.39 7.66
C GLY A 157 -3.48 11.35 8.68
N GLU A 158 -4.11 11.60 9.82
CA GLU A 158 -3.54 12.55 10.81
C GLU A 158 -2.02 12.35 11.05
N PRO A 159 -1.25 13.44 11.07
CA PRO A 159 0.21 13.38 11.07
C PRO A 159 0.74 12.62 12.27
N CYS A 160 1.69 11.74 12.00
CA CYS A 160 2.57 11.26 13.05
C CYS A 160 3.46 12.42 13.48
N GLY A 161 3.12 13.05 14.61
CA GLY A 161 3.99 13.94 15.35
C GLY A 161 5.20 13.12 15.81
N CYS A 162 6.30 13.32 15.12
CA CYS A 162 7.63 12.86 15.44
C CYS A 162 8.53 14.09 15.48
#